data_AF-A0A918LVM6-F1
#
_entry.id   AF-A0A918LVM6-F1
#
_cell.length_a   1.000
_cell.length_b   1.000
_cell.length_c   1.000
_cell.angle_alpha   90.00
_cell.angle_beta   90.00
_cell.angle_gamma   90.00
#
_symmetry.space_group_name_H-M   'P 1'
#
loop_
_entity.id
_entity.type
_entity.pdbx_description
1 polymer ?
#
loop_
_entity_poly.entity_id
_entity_poly.type
_entity_poly.pdbx_seq_one_letter_code
_entity_poly.pdbx_strand_id
1 'polypeptide(L)'
;MHRLDGRTPEDGTESALWRLPEGPSGAWPGLGVHRLDVRAPDGREATAALIVAPPATPRPAGRGYGFLVQLYSLLSARSWGMGDLGDLRELADWAGRAHGADFVQVNPLHAAVPGTPTDPSPYRPSSRRFPDPVHLRIEDIDEYAYAAPHHRAELDAVLADAAELREGVLRKGALIDRDAVWALKRRALELVRTVPLGPGRQAAYEDFLTRQGQPLADHATWCALAEQYGSAPHTWPEALRDPRSAATAHARVELADRIAFHSWLAWLTDQQLAAAARAARDAGMRVGIVHDLAVGVHPDGADAWARPDAYAAGMSVGAPPDAFNARGQDWGLPPWRPDALAASGYAPYRGLLQGLLRHAGALRIDHVMGLFRLWWVPAGHEPADGSYVRHDADAMLAVLVLEAHRAGAVVIGEDLGTVEPGVREALRRRGILGTSVLWFERDWAGDGLPLPPERWREDCVATATTHDLPSTAARLTGDHVTLRHRLGLLTRPLDQERAEDAADTAQWLARLAEPGPGGAGRPLDGEEAAIQAVYRYLLRTPALLTGLWLPDAVGDRRPQNLPGTWDQYPNWRLPVADAEGRPVTLEELAASPRARALLDTLRARTAPPDARPV
;
A
#
# COMPACT_ATOMS: atom_id res chain seq x y z
N MET A 1 -15.10 45.70 9.65
CA MET A 1 -15.99 44.73 8.96
C MET A 1 -15.13 44.00 7.94
N HIS A 2 -14.74 42.76 8.24
CA HIS A 2 -13.89 41.97 7.35
C HIS A 2 -14.78 41.35 6.27
N ARG A 3 -14.53 41.66 5.00
CA ARG A 3 -15.18 40.93 3.91
C ARG A 3 -14.31 39.71 3.60
N LEU A 4 -14.83 38.55 3.98
CA LEU A 4 -14.23 37.23 3.77
C LEU A 4 -15.04 36.60 2.65
N ASP A 5 -14.48 36.46 1.47
CA ASP A 5 -15.18 35.96 0.29
C ASP A 5 -14.60 34.58 -0.07
N GLY A 6 -15.42 33.51 -0.03
CA GLY A 6 -15.00 32.15 -0.40
C GLY A 6 -15.34 31.80 -1.86
N ARG A 7 -14.51 30.99 -2.55
CA ARG A 7 -14.82 30.36 -3.87
C ARG A 7 -14.54 28.86 -3.87
N THR A 8 -15.41 28.06 -4.47
CA THR A 8 -15.24 26.60 -4.62
C THR A 8 -14.61 26.29 -5.99
N PRO A 9 -13.42 25.64 -6.08
CA PRO A 9 -12.73 25.44 -7.37
C PRO A 9 -12.98 24.12 -8.09
N GLU A 10 -13.80 23.18 -7.60
CA GLU A 10 -13.93 21.85 -8.22
C GLU A 10 -15.36 21.59 -8.74
N ASP A 11 -15.43 21.13 -10.01
CA ASP A 11 -16.57 20.60 -10.78
C ASP A 11 -17.34 21.51 -11.76
N GLY A 12 -16.78 22.66 -12.19
CA GLY A 12 -17.36 23.41 -13.33
C GLY A 12 -18.78 23.95 -13.11
N THR A 13 -19.33 23.80 -11.90
CA THR A 13 -20.60 24.37 -11.45
C THR A 13 -20.33 25.55 -10.53
N GLU A 14 -20.85 26.71 -10.94
CA GLU A 14 -21.06 27.97 -10.20
C GLU A 14 -20.06 28.33 -9.08
N SER A 15 -19.25 29.35 -9.34
CA SER A 15 -18.47 30.07 -8.33
C SER A 15 -19.39 30.87 -7.40
N ALA A 16 -19.82 30.26 -6.29
CA ALA A 16 -20.57 30.96 -5.27
C ALA A 16 -19.62 31.72 -4.31
N LEU A 17 -19.89 33.01 -4.14
CA LEU A 17 -19.24 33.88 -3.16
C LEU A 17 -19.96 33.75 -1.81
N TRP A 18 -19.24 33.32 -0.77
CA TRP A 18 -19.81 33.18 0.58
C TRP A 18 -19.10 34.11 1.56
N ARG A 19 -19.86 34.75 2.45
CA ARG A 19 -19.30 35.47 3.60
C ARG A 19 -19.17 34.54 4.79
N LEU A 20 -17.98 34.51 5.40
CA LEU A 20 -17.81 33.81 6.68
C LEU A 20 -18.77 34.41 7.72
N PRO A 21 -19.46 33.58 8.51
CA PRO A 21 -20.42 34.04 9.51
C PRO A 21 -19.80 35.01 10.53
N GLU A 22 -20.44 36.14 10.78
CA GLU A 22 -20.18 36.93 11.99
C GLU A 22 -20.95 36.30 13.16
N GLY A 23 -20.53 35.11 13.60
CA GLY A 23 -21.12 34.40 14.75
C GLY A 23 -21.19 32.87 14.58
N PRO A 24 -21.47 32.10 15.66
CA PRO A 24 -21.46 30.64 15.65
C PRO A 24 -22.58 29.97 14.84
N SER A 25 -23.50 30.73 14.23
CA SER A 25 -24.73 30.23 13.61
C SER A 25 -24.85 30.43 12.10
N GLY A 26 -23.82 30.94 11.41
CA GLY A 26 -23.91 31.06 9.94
C GLY A 26 -23.47 29.78 9.22
N ALA A 27 -23.98 29.61 8.00
CA ALA A 27 -23.71 28.45 7.18
C ALA A 27 -22.25 28.44 6.70
N TRP A 28 -21.47 27.46 7.16
CA TRP A 28 -20.18 27.11 6.59
C TRP A 28 -20.36 26.54 5.17
N PRO A 29 -19.37 26.67 4.27
CA PRO A 29 -19.45 26.02 2.96
C PRO A 29 -19.53 24.49 3.12
N GLY A 30 -20.11 23.82 2.13
CA GLY A 30 -20.21 22.36 2.11
C GLY A 30 -18.84 21.65 2.14
N LEU A 31 -18.86 20.33 2.30
CA LEU A 31 -17.63 19.52 2.28
C LEU A 31 -16.84 19.77 0.99
N GLY A 32 -15.53 19.92 1.12
CA GLY A 32 -14.66 20.16 -0.02
C GLY A 32 -13.49 21.08 0.30
N VAL A 33 -12.78 21.46 -0.76
CA VAL A 33 -11.69 22.43 -0.67
C VAL A 33 -12.10 23.71 -1.36
N HIS A 34 -12.03 24.79 -0.59
CA HIS A 34 -12.44 26.13 -0.99
C HIS A 34 -11.23 27.06 -0.95
N ARG A 35 -11.33 28.18 -1.64
CA ARG A 35 -10.42 29.31 -1.51
C ARG A 35 -11.09 30.37 -0.64
N LEU A 36 -10.39 30.85 0.37
CA LEU A 36 -10.80 31.96 1.20
C LEU A 36 -10.00 33.20 0.80
N ASP A 37 -10.68 34.23 0.31
CA ASP A 37 -10.12 35.54 0.01
C ASP A 37 -10.50 36.52 1.15
N VAL A 38 -9.50 37.17 1.74
CA VAL A 38 -9.65 38.10 2.88
C VAL A 38 -9.24 39.48 2.43
N ARG A 39 -10.13 40.48 2.58
CA ARG A 39 -9.79 41.88 2.38
C ARG A 39 -9.91 42.67 3.68
N ALA A 40 -8.81 43.27 4.12
CA ALA A 40 -8.76 44.13 5.29
C ALA A 40 -9.28 45.54 4.96
N PRO A 41 -9.79 46.30 5.95
CA PRO A 41 -10.29 47.67 5.72
C PRO A 41 -9.25 48.65 5.17
N ASP A 42 -7.97 48.39 5.43
CA ASP A 42 -6.83 49.18 4.93
C ASP A 42 -6.41 48.80 3.49
N GLY A 43 -7.16 47.89 2.84
CA GLY A 43 -6.93 47.47 1.47
C GLY A 43 -5.99 46.28 1.31
N ARG A 44 -5.40 45.73 2.38
CA ARG A 44 -4.61 44.49 2.28
C ARG A 44 -5.49 43.31 1.89
N GLU A 45 -4.96 42.43 1.04
CA GLU A 45 -5.61 41.21 0.58
C GLU A 45 -4.76 39.98 0.93
N ALA A 46 -5.42 38.88 1.28
CA ALA A 46 -4.79 37.59 1.54
C ALA A 46 -5.67 36.46 1.04
N THR A 47 -5.06 35.34 0.67
CA THR A 47 -5.78 34.17 0.17
C THR A 47 -5.28 32.92 0.88
N ALA A 48 -6.19 32.01 1.24
CA ALA A 48 -5.84 30.72 1.86
C ALA A 48 -6.75 29.61 1.35
N ALA A 49 -6.30 28.36 1.47
CA ALA A 49 -7.18 27.21 1.30
C ALA A 49 -8.04 27.00 2.55
N LEU A 50 -9.33 26.74 2.38
CA LEU A 50 -10.26 26.33 3.43
C LEU A 50 -10.74 24.92 3.13
N ILE A 51 -10.35 23.95 3.97
CA ILE A 51 -10.69 22.54 3.81
C ILE A 51 -11.80 22.21 4.80
N VAL A 52 -12.97 21.86 4.28
CA VAL A 52 -14.12 21.43 5.09
C VAL A 52 -14.29 19.93 4.92
N ALA A 53 -13.98 19.19 5.98
CA ALA A 53 -14.02 17.73 6.01
C ALA A 53 -15.19 17.22 6.88
N PRO A 54 -15.72 16.03 6.59
CA PRO A 54 -16.65 15.38 7.50
C PRO A 54 -15.95 15.03 8.84
N PRO A 55 -16.71 14.71 9.89
CA PRO A 55 -16.11 14.40 11.19
C PRO A 55 -15.26 13.12 11.17
N ALA A 56 -15.64 12.13 10.35
CA ALA A 56 -14.99 10.82 10.29
C ALA A 56 -15.06 10.18 8.89
N THR A 57 -14.18 9.22 8.64
CA THR A 57 -14.18 8.38 7.44
C THR A 57 -15.38 7.44 7.40
N PRO A 58 -15.77 6.94 6.21
CA PRO A 58 -16.63 5.78 6.09
C PRO A 58 -16.13 4.60 6.93
N ARG A 59 -17.08 3.83 7.49
CA ARG A 59 -16.80 2.63 8.28
C ARG A 59 -17.26 1.38 7.54
N PRO A 60 -16.63 0.21 7.76
CA PRO A 60 -17.16 -1.06 7.27
C PRO A 60 -18.61 -1.26 7.74
N ALA A 61 -19.45 -1.87 6.90
CA ALA A 61 -20.87 -2.12 7.21
C ALA A 61 -21.08 -3.17 8.34
N GLY A 62 -20.01 -3.77 8.83
CA GLY A 62 -19.99 -4.72 9.93
C GLY A 62 -18.64 -5.40 10.02
N ARG A 63 -18.55 -6.43 10.86
CA ARG A 63 -17.34 -7.23 10.96
C ARG A 63 -17.10 -8.02 9.68
N GLY A 64 -15.86 -8.09 9.24
CA GLY A 64 -15.47 -8.76 8.00
C GLY A 64 -14.09 -9.38 8.07
N TYR A 65 -13.78 -10.26 7.12
CA TYR A 65 -12.42 -10.78 6.96
C TYR A 65 -11.95 -10.64 5.52
N GLY A 66 -10.64 -10.64 5.32
CA GLY A 66 -10.06 -10.54 3.99
C GLY A 66 -8.64 -11.09 3.95
N PHE A 67 -8.07 -11.10 2.75
CA PHE A 67 -6.73 -11.60 2.51
C PHE A 67 -5.72 -10.44 2.51
N LEU A 68 -4.55 -10.64 3.11
CA LEU A 68 -3.37 -9.82 2.87
C LEU A 68 -2.42 -10.60 1.98
N VAL A 69 -1.97 -9.97 0.91
CA VAL A 69 -1.05 -10.56 -0.05
C VAL A 69 -0.03 -9.53 -0.51
N GLN A 70 1.17 -10.00 -0.81
CA GLN A 70 2.16 -9.23 -1.53
C GLN A 70 1.96 -9.58 -3.00
N LEU A 71 1.34 -8.70 -3.78
CA LEU A 71 0.80 -9.04 -5.10
C LEU A 71 1.84 -9.69 -6.01
N TYR A 72 3.05 -9.14 -6.03
CA TYR A 72 4.14 -9.65 -6.86
C TYR A 72 4.54 -11.10 -6.50
N SER A 73 4.27 -11.59 -5.29
CA SER A 73 4.59 -12.96 -4.87
C SER A 73 3.53 -14.00 -5.23
N LEU A 74 2.31 -13.58 -5.60
CA LEU A 74 1.22 -14.48 -5.98
C LEU A 74 1.22 -14.70 -7.50
N LEU A 75 1.87 -15.76 -7.95
CA LEU A 75 1.90 -16.13 -9.36
C LEU A 75 0.71 -17.04 -9.70
N SER A 76 0.13 -16.87 -10.88
CA SER A 76 -0.73 -17.85 -11.55
C SER A 76 0.03 -18.58 -12.66
N ALA A 77 -0.63 -19.56 -13.27
CA ALA A 77 -0.14 -20.21 -14.48
C ALA A 77 0.05 -19.24 -15.67
N ARG A 78 -0.51 -18.02 -15.60
CA ARG A 78 -0.43 -17.01 -16.66
C ARG A 78 0.61 -15.94 -16.38
N SER A 79 1.05 -15.74 -15.13
CA SER A 79 1.96 -14.65 -14.72
C SER A 79 3.30 -14.66 -15.48
N TRP A 80 3.88 -13.49 -15.71
CA TRP A 80 5.14 -13.32 -16.44
C TRP A 80 6.38 -13.44 -15.54
N GLY A 81 6.33 -14.26 -14.48
CA GLY A 81 7.40 -14.41 -13.49
C GLY A 81 7.18 -13.64 -12.17
N MET A 82 6.14 -12.83 -12.08
CA MET A 82 5.63 -12.22 -10.84
C MET A 82 4.13 -12.00 -10.93
N GLY A 83 3.45 -11.89 -9.80
CA GLY A 83 2.03 -11.56 -9.76
C GLY A 83 1.72 -10.15 -10.27
N ASP A 84 0.59 -10.01 -10.94
CA ASP A 84 0.16 -8.77 -11.60
C ASP A 84 -1.36 -8.48 -11.41
N LEU A 85 -1.88 -7.41 -12.00
CA LEU A 85 -3.26 -6.97 -11.79
C LEU A 85 -4.31 -7.97 -12.32
N GLY A 86 -3.93 -8.84 -13.26
CA GLY A 86 -4.77 -9.97 -13.66
C GLY A 86 -4.89 -11.01 -12.55
N ASP A 87 -3.79 -11.27 -11.82
CA ASP A 87 -3.78 -12.17 -10.66
C ASP A 87 -4.56 -11.57 -9.48
N LEU A 88 -4.47 -10.25 -9.27
CA LEU A 88 -5.27 -9.55 -8.26
C LEU A 88 -6.76 -9.67 -8.54
N ARG A 89 -7.17 -9.49 -9.81
CA ARG A 89 -8.56 -9.67 -10.24
C ARG A 89 -9.05 -11.09 -9.95
N GLU A 90 -8.28 -12.10 -10.37
CA GLU A 90 -8.62 -13.52 -10.17
C GLU A 90 -8.71 -13.87 -8.67
N LEU A 91 -7.75 -13.40 -7.87
CA LEU A 91 -7.77 -13.59 -6.41
C LEU A 91 -9.02 -12.96 -5.78
N ALA A 92 -9.36 -11.72 -6.14
CA ALA A 92 -10.53 -11.04 -5.61
C ALA A 92 -11.85 -11.75 -5.99
N ASP A 93 -11.99 -12.17 -7.25
CA ASP A 93 -13.16 -12.93 -7.71
C ASP A 93 -13.30 -14.25 -6.95
N TRP A 94 -12.22 -15.05 -6.85
CA TRP A 94 -12.24 -16.31 -6.10
C TRP A 94 -12.50 -16.11 -4.61
N ALA A 95 -11.80 -15.17 -3.97
CA ALA A 95 -11.92 -14.87 -2.55
C ALA A 95 -13.35 -14.44 -2.17
N GLY A 96 -13.94 -13.52 -2.94
CA GLY A 96 -15.28 -13.01 -2.70
C GLY A 96 -16.35 -14.07 -2.98
N ARG A 97 -16.35 -14.66 -4.18
CA ARG A 97 -17.41 -15.59 -4.61
C ARG A 97 -17.36 -16.92 -3.89
N ALA A 98 -16.17 -17.50 -3.76
CA ALA A 98 -16.06 -18.83 -3.19
C ALA A 98 -16.15 -18.77 -1.67
N HIS A 99 -15.53 -17.77 -1.02
CA HIS A 99 -15.34 -17.76 0.43
C HIS A 99 -16.09 -16.66 1.18
N GLY A 100 -16.59 -15.62 0.50
CA GLY A 100 -17.25 -14.49 1.16
C GLY A 100 -16.26 -13.56 1.86
N ALA A 101 -15.02 -13.48 1.38
CA ALA A 101 -14.07 -12.49 1.85
C ALA A 101 -14.55 -11.07 1.50
N ASP A 102 -14.34 -10.12 2.40
CA ASP A 102 -14.78 -8.73 2.24
C ASP A 102 -13.72 -7.82 1.63
N PHE A 103 -12.45 -8.23 1.64
CA PHE A 103 -11.37 -7.47 1.05
C PHE A 103 -10.17 -8.31 0.63
N VAL A 104 -9.34 -7.69 -0.23
CA VAL A 104 -7.96 -8.09 -0.50
C VAL A 104 -7.07 -6.88 -0.29
N GLN A 105 -6.14 -6.97 0.65
CA GLN A 105 -5.11 -5.97 0.87
C GLN A 105 -3.83 -6.36 0.14
N VAL A 106 -3.29 -5.42 -0.62
CA VAL A 106 -2.05 -5.57 -1.39
C VAL A 106 -0.93 -4.73 -0.78
N ASN A 107 0.31 -5.05 -1.13
CA ASN A 107 1.44 -4.16 -0.91
C ASN A 107 1.29 -2.83 -1.68
N PRO A 108 2.11 -1.81 -1.39
CA PRO A 108 2.12 -0.60 -2.18
C PRO A 108 2.45 -0.91 -3.65
N LEU A 109 1.61 -0.44 -4.58
CA LEU A 109 1.77 -0.67 -6.02
C LEU A 109 2.38 0.54 -6.75
N HIS A 110 3.07 1.39 -5.99
CA HIS A 110 3.65 2.66 -6.42
C HIS A 110 4.73 2.46 -7.50
N ALA A 111 4.83 3.39 -8.44
CA ALA A 111 5.87 3.38 -9.47
C ALA A 111 7.26 3.39 -8.83
N ALA A 112 8.10 2.42 -9.19
CA ALA A 112 9.46 2.28 -8.71
C ALA A 112 10.42 3.24 -9.43
N VAL A 113 11.61 3.41 -8.87
CA VAL A 113 12.72 4.09 -9.55
C VAL A 113 13.36 3.08 -10.51
N PRO A 114 13.41 3.33 -11.83
CA PRO A 114 14.07 2.42 -12.75
C PRO A 114 15.55 2.25 -12.37
N GLY A 115 16.07 1.04 -12.40
CA GLY A 115 17.48 0.77 -12.08
C GLY A 115 17.93 -0.57 -12.63
N THR A 116 19.21 -0.87 -12.49
CA THR A 116 19.73 -2.22 -12.78
C THR A 116 20.80 -2.58 -11.74
N PRO A 117 20.42 -3.28 -10.64
CA PRO A 117 19.06 -3.72 -10.32
C PRO A 117 18.16 -2.59 -9.79
N THR A 118 16.85 -2.68 -10.00
CA THR A 118 15.86 -1.84 -9.31
C THR A 118 15.74 -2.26 -7.85
N ASP A 119 15.52 -1.29 -6.94
CA ASP A 119 15.18 -1.59 -5.54
C ASP A 119 13.87 -2.42 -5.50
N PRO A 120 13.90 -3.65 -4.97
CA PRO A 120 12.72 -4.50 -4.96
C PRO A 120 11.66 -4.05 -3.94
N SER A 121 11.98 -3.09 -3.05
CA SER A 121 11.08 -2.63 -2.00
C SER A 121 9.92 -1.79 -2.55
N PRO A 122 8.65 -2.16 -2.27
CA PRO A 122 7.50 -1.32 -2.61
C PRO A 122 7.40 -0.06 -1.71
N TYR A 123 8.20 0.03 -0.65
CA TYR A 123 8.19 1.13 0.32
C TYR A 123 9.16 2.27 -0.02
N ARG A 124 9.91 2.16 -1.13
CA ARG A 124 10.85 3.18 -1.61
C ARG A 124 10.57 3.64 -3.06
N PRO A 125 9.32 4.04 -3.38
CA PRO A 125 8.92 4.28 -4.77
C PRO A 125 9.41 5.60 -5.35
N SER A 126 9.47 5.68 -6.68
CA SER A 126 9.66 6.93 -7.44
C SER A 126 8.49 7.90 -7.28
N SER A 127 7.26 7.39 -7.34
CA SER A 127 6.04 8.17 -7.12
C SER A 127 5.03 7.38 -6.33
N ARG A 128 4.44 7.99 -5.30
CA ARG A 128 3.31 7.38 -4.56
C ARG A 128 1.96 7.64 -5.23
N ARG A 129 1.92 8.54 -6.20
CA ARG A 129 0.68 8.94 -6.88
C ARG A 129 0.36 8.02 -8.06
N PHE A 130 1.39 7.57 -8.78
CA PHE A 130 1.22 6.76 -9.98
C PHE A 130 1.60 5.30 -9.69
N PRO A 131 0.76 4.33 -10.08
CA PRO A 131 1.06 2.91 -9.91
C PRO A 131 2.10 2.42 -10.92
N ASP A 132 2.81 1.36 -10.58
CA ASP A 132 3.87 0.80 -11.42
C ASP A 132 3.32 -0.06 -12.58
N PRO A 133 3.68 0.24 -13.85
CA PRO A 133 3.25 -0.53 -15.00
C PRO A 133 3.81 -1.96 -15.06
N VAL A 134 4.78 -2.34 -14.23
CA VAL A 134 5.23 -3.74 -14.11
C VAL A 134 4.09 -4.67 -13.67
N HIS A 135 3.06 -4.13 -13.01
CA HIS A 135 1.87 -4.90 -12.61
C HIS A 135 0.82 -5.04 -13.72
N LEU A 136 1.06 -4.57 -14.94
CA LEU A 136 0.13 -4.79 -16.05
C LEU A 136 0.09 -6.26 -16.48
N ARG A 137 -1.10 -6.82 -16.68
CA ARG A 137 -1.32 -8.02 -17.50
C ARG A 137 -1.36 -7.59 -18.96
N ILE A 138 -0.34 -7.91 -19.74
CA ILE A 138 -0.23 -7.39 -21.12
C ILE A 138 -1.35 -7.90 -22.00
N GLU A 139 -1.74 -9.15 -21.81
CA GLU A 139 -2.78 -9.84 -22.57
C GLU A 139 -4.20 -9.29 -22.29
N ASP A 140 -4.40 -8.56 -21.18
CA ASP A 140 -5.66 -7.91 -20.84
C ASP A 140 -5.77 -6.49 -21.45
N ILE A 141 -4.78 -6.03 -22.22
CA ILE A 141 -4.86 -4.76 -22.96
C ILE A 141 -5.65 -5.01 -24.26
N ASP A 142 -6.76 -4.30 -24.48
CA ASP A 142 -7.64 -4.49 -25.64
C ASP A 142 -6.87 -4.52 -26.98
N GLU A 143 -5.90 -3.62 -27.13
CA GLU A 143 -5.08 -3.49 -28.33
C GLU A 143 -4.17 -4.72 -28.59
N TYR A 144 -3.85 -5.53 -27.58
CA TYR A 144 -3.01 -6.73 -27.72
C TYR A 144 -3.60 -7.74 -28.72
N ALA A 145 -4.93 -7.89 -28.74
CA ALA A 145 -5.63 -8.81 -29.64
C ALA A 145 -5.56 -8.39 -31.13
N TYR A 146 -5.26 -7.12 -31.40
CA TYR A 146 -5.26 -6.53 -32.75
C TYR A 146 -3.85 -6.26 -33.29
N ALA A 147 -2.81 -6.76 -32.62
CA ALA A 147 -1.43 -6.66 -33.10
C ALA A 147 -1.28 -7.22 -34.53
N ALA A 148 -0.55 -6.50 -35.38
CA ALA A 148 -0.30 -6.93 -36.75
C ALA A 148 0.42 -8.30 -36.79
N PRO A 149 0.27 -9.11 -37.85
CA PRO A 149 0.82 -10.47 -37.89
C PRO A 149 2.32 -10.58 -37.59
N HIS A 150 3.13 -9.60 -38.01
CA HIS A 150 4.57 -9.58 -37.73
C HIS A 150 4.88 -9.27 -36.25
N HIS A 151 4.10 -8.40 -35.60
CA HIS A 151 4.20 -8.17 -34.15
C HIS A 151 3.65 -9.34 -33.35
N ARG A 152 2.67 -10.09 -33.87
CA ARG A 152 2.12 -11.27 -33.18
C ARG A 152 3.20 -12.33 -32.93
N ALA A 153 4.02 -12.64 -33.94
CA ALA A 153 5.12 -13.59 -33.79
C ALA A 153 6.14 -13.14 -32.73
N GLU A 154 6.41 -11.84 -32.65
CA GLU A 154 7.29 -11.28 -31.63
C GLU A 154 6.67 -11.31 -30.24
N LEU A 155 5.38 -10.98 -30.11
CA LEU A 155 4.63 -11.09 -28.85
C LEU A 155 4.58 -12.53 -28.34
N ASP A 156 4.43 -13.52 -29.23
CA ASP A 156 4.46 -14.94 -28.88
C ASP A 156 5.85 -15.35 -28.37
N ALA A 157 6.93 -14.83 -28.96
CA ALA A 157 8.29 -15.05 -28.46
C ALA A 157 8.50 -14.42 -27.07
N VAL A 158 8.04 -13.18 -26.87
CA VAL A 158 8.10 -12.51 -25.54
C VAL A 158 7.29 -13.28 -24.50
N LEU A 159 6.13 -13.82 -24.87
CA LEU A 159 5.31 -14.63 -23.97
C LEU A 159 6.00 -15.95 -23.60
N ALA A 160 6.75 -16.56 -24.52
CA ALA A 160 7.57 -17.74 -24.24
C ALA A 160 8.72 -17.41 -23.26
N ASP A 161 9.41 -16.27 -23.44
CA ASP A 161 10.43 -15.80 -22.50
C ASP A 161 9.83 -15.53 -21.11
N ALA A 162 8.63 -14.94 -21.05
CA ALA A 162 7.92 -14.70 -19.81
C ALA A 162 7.49 -15.99 -19.10
N ALA A 163 7.13 -17.02 -19.88
CA ALA A 163 6.85 -18.35 -19.36
C ALA A 163 8.12 -19.00 -18.77
N GLU A 164 9.30 -18.81 -19.38
CA GLU A 164 10.56 -19.30 -18.80
C GLU A 164 10.93 -18.57 -17.50
N LEU A 165 10.68 -17.27 -17.37
CA LEU A 165 10.83 -16.57 -16.08
C LEU A 165 9.91 -17.17 -15.01
N ARG A 166 8.63 -17.40 -15.35
CA ARG A 166 7.67 -18.06 -14.46
C ARG A 166 8.13 -19.45 -14.05
N GLU A 167 8.56 -20.30 -14.98
CA GLU A 167 9.06 -21.65 -14.67
C GLU A 167 10.34 -21.60 -13.85
N GLY A 168 11.21 -20.60 -14.10
CA GLY A 168 12.37 -20.29 -13.27
C GLY A 168 11.98 -20.14 -11.80
N VAL A 169 11.01 -19.28 -11.52
CA VAL A 169 10.50 -19.03 -10.17
C VAL A 169 9.79 -20.26 -9.61
N LEU A 170 8.81 -20.82 -10.35
CA LEU A 170 7.91 -21.86 -9.83
C LEU A 170 8.58 -23.23 -9.65
N ARG A 171 9.55 -23.58 -10.51
CA ARG A 171 10.08 -24.96 -10.60
C ARG A 171 11.59 -25.05 -10.49
N LYS A 172 12.34 -23.97 -10.74
CA LYS A 172 13.82 -23.99 -10.77
C LYS A 172 14.47 -23.23 -9.61
N GLY A 173 13.67 -22.73 -8.65
CA GLY A 173 14.15 -22.05 -7.44
C GLY A 173 14.70 -20.65 -7.69
N ALA A 174 14.39 -20.02 -8.82
CA ALA A 174 14.77 -18.64 -9.06
C ALA A 174 14.00 -17.67 -8.14
N LEU A 175 14.64 -16.57 -7.77
CA LEU A 175 13.95 -15.44 -7.15
C LEU A 175 13.12 -14.70 -8.18
N ILE A 176 12.10 -13.97 -7.72
CA ILE A 176 11.38 -13.03 -8.55
C ILE A 176 12.37 -11.97 -9.05
N ASP A 177 12.46 -11.85 -10.37
CA ASP A 177 13.29 -10.87 -11.07
C ASP A 177 12.41 -9.83 -11.73
N ARG A 178 12.15 -8.76 -10.97
CA ARG A 178 11.28 -7.66 -11.38
C ARG A 178 11.82 -6.92 -12.60
N ASP A 179 13.14 -6.83 -12.75
CA ASP A 179 13.78 -6.11 -13.86
C ASP A 179 13.63 -6.92 -15.16
N ALA A 180 13.84 -8.24 -15.09
CA ALA A 180 13.60 -9.12 -16.23
C ALA A 180 12.11 -9.12 -16.65
N VAL A 181 11.19 -9.15 -15.68
CA VAL A 181 9.75 -9.02 -15.96
C VAL A 181 9.46 -7.70 -16.67
N TRP A 182 9.96 -6.57 -16.14
CA TRP A 182 9.72 -5.26 -16.72
C TRP A 182 10.30 -5.13 -18.13
N ALA A 183 11.49 -5.68 -18.37
CA ALA A 183 12.10 -5.69 -19.70
C ALA A 183 11.22 -6.39 -20.74
N LEU A 184 10.66 -7.55 -20.41
CA LEU A 184 9.74 -8.29 -21.29
C LEU A 184 8.42 -7.53 -21.48
N LYS A 185 7.80 -7.06 -20.38
CA LYS A 185 6.53 -6.31 -20.44
C LYS A 185 6.69 -5.04 -21.28
N ARG A 186 7.76 -4.28 -21.08
CA ARG A 186 8.06 -3.08 -21.87
C ARG A 186 8.21 -3.41 -23.35
N ARG A 187 8.95 -4.47 -23.72
CA ARG A 187 9.08 -4.90 -25.12
C ARG A 187 7.71 -5.21 -25.74
N ALA A 188 6.84 -5.93 -25.03
CA ALA A 188 5.49 -6.20 -25.52
C ALA A 188 4.64 -4.92 -25.62
N LEU A 189 4.74 -4.01 -24.65
CA LEU A 189 4.02 -2.74 -24.64
C LEU A 189 4.39 -1.84 -25.82
N GLU A 190 5.66 -1.80 -26.24
CA GLU A 190 6.09 -1.06 -27.43
C GLU A 190 5.43 -1.63 -28.70
N LEU A 191 5.29 -2.97 -28.80
CA LEU A 191 4.60 -3.62 -29.91
C LEU A 191 3.09 -3.34 -29.89
N VAL A 192 2.46 -3.46 -28.72
CA VAL A 192 1.02 -3.20 -28.53
C VAL A 192 0.67 -1.76 -28.84
N ARG A 193 1.52 -0.80 -28.47
CA ARG A 193 1.32 0.64 -28.75
C ARG A 193 1.24 0.98 -30.24
N THR A 194 1.75 0.12 -31.12
CA THR A 194 1.64 0.33 -32.58
C THR A 194 0.21 0.15 -33.11
N VAL A 195 -0.67 -0.46 -32.32
CA VAL A 195 -2.08 -0.63 -32.65
C VAL A 195 -2.82 0.68 -32.33
N PRO A 196 -3.51 1.30 -33.31
CA PRO A 196 -4.23 2.54 -33.06
C PRO A 196 -5.41 2.31 -32.12
N LEU A 197 -5.62 3.24 -31.18
CA LEU A 197 -6.79 3.24 -30.31
C LEU A 197 -8.05 3.46 -31.14
N GLY A 198 -9.10 2.67 -30.89
CA GLY A 198 -10.44 2.95 -31.42
C GLY A 198 -11.02 4.26 -30.84
N PRO A 199 -12.07 4.84 -31.45
CA PRO A 199 -12.58 6.16 -31.05
C PRO A 199 -12.95 6.29 -29.56
N GLY A 200 -13.61 5.28 -28.99
CA GLY A 200 -14.00 5.30 -27.57
C GLY A 200 -12.80 5.15 -26.61
N ARG A 201 -11.80 4.34 -27.01
CA ARG A 201 -10.55 4.17 -26.28
C ARG A 201 -9.75 5.47 -26.28
N GLN A 202 -9.67 6.13 -27.43
CA GLN A 202 -9.02 7.44 -27.59
C GLN A 202 -9.67 8.50 -26.68
N ALA A 203 -11.00 8.61 -26.69
CA ALA A 203 -11.72 9.55 -25.82
C ALA A 203 -11.46 9.24 -24.33
N ALA A 204 -11.48 7.97 -23.93
CA ALA A 204 -11.20 7.58 -22.54
C ALA A 204 -9.74 7.87 -22.11
N TYR A 205 -8.79 7.81 -23.05
CA TYR A 205 -7.40 8.20 -22.80
C TYR A 205 -7.27 9.72 -22.65
N GLU A 206 -7.90 10.49 -23.53
CA GLU A 206 -7.94 11.96 -23.45
C GLU A 206 -8.56 12.44 -22.13
N ASP A 207 -9.69 11.85 -21.71
CA ASP A 207 -10.32 12.12 -20.42
C ASP A 207 -9.36 11.83 -19.24
N PHE A 208 -8.57 10.77 -19.34
CA PHE A 208 -7.57 10.44 -18.33
C PHE A 208 -6.45 11.50 -18.30
N LEU A 209 -5.94 11.92 -19.45
CA LEU A 209 -4.91 12.95 -19.55
C LEU A 209 -5.40 14.28 -18.95
N THR A 210 -6.60 14.73 -19.32
CA THR A 210 -7.19 15.96 -18.78
C THR A 210 -7.37 15.90 -17.27
N ARG A 211 -7.90 14.77 -16.76
CA ARG A 211 -8.11 14.58 -15.32
C ARG A 211 -6.81 14.55 -14.53
N GLN A 212 -5.76 13.92 -15.06
CA GLN A 212 -4.50 13.79 -14.34
C GLN A 212 -3.64 15.06 -14.42
N GLY A 213 -3.71 15.79 -15.54
CA GLY A 213 -3.11 17.10 -15.71
C GLY A 213 -1.59 17.15 -15.48
N GLN A 214 -1.12 18.27 -14.93
CA GLN A 214 0.30 18.55 -14.74
C GLN A 214 1.07 17.48 -13.95
N PRO A 215 0.54 16.88 -12.86
CA PRO A 215 1.21 15.78 -12.16
C PRO A 215 1.60 14.60 -13.06
N LEU A 216 0.73 14.20 -13.99
CA LEU A 216 1.06 13.12 -14.94
C LEU A 216 2.10 13.58 -15.95
N ALA A 217 1.97 14.80 -16.47
CA ALA A 217 2.97 15.36 -17.37
C ALA A 217 4.35 15.41 -16.71
N ASP A 218 4.43 15.79 -15.43
CA ASP A 218 5.69 15.81 -14.66
C ASP A 218 6.24 14.39 -14.49
N HIS A 219 5.41 13.43 -14.04
CA HIS A 219 5.82 12.04 -13.89
C HIS A 219 6.32 11.42 -15.21
N ALA A 220 5.56 11.55 -16.30
CA ALA A 220 5.93 11.01 -17.60
C ALA A 220 7.19 11.67 -18.19
N THR A 221 7.42 12.96 -17.89
CA THR A 221 8.65 13.66 -18.30
C THR A 221 9.85 13.17 -17.50
N TRP A 222 9.70 12.97 -16.18
CA TRP A 222 10.74 12.36 -15.38
C TRP A 222 11.11 10.97 -15.90
N CYS A 223 10.12 10.14 -16.23
CA CYS A 223 10.36 8.80 -16.78
C CYS A 223 11.14 8.86 -18.11
N ALA A 224 10.74 9.73 -19.03
CA ALA A 224 11.44 9.90 -20.31
C ALA A 224 12.88 10.41 -20.14
N LEU A 225 13.11 11.34 -19.21
CA LEU A 225 14.46 11.82 -18.88
C LEU A 225 15.30 10.73 -18.20
N ALA A 226 14.69 9.91 -17.33
CA ALA A 226 15.35 8.79 -16.68
C ALA A 226 15.76 7.70 -17.68
N GLU A 227 14.97 7.46 -18.74
CA GLU A 227 15.37 6.55 -19.83
C GLU A 227 16.64 7.05 -20.55
N GLN A 228 16.80 8.37 -20.71
CA GLN A 228 17.91 8.97 -21.43
C GLN A 228 19.19 9.13 -20.58
N TYR A 229 19.04 9.53 -19.32
CA TYR A 229 20.15 9.95 -18.46
C TYR A 229 20.35 9.06 -17.22
N GLY A 230 19.52 8.02 -17.05
CA GLY A 230 19.43 7.23 -15.82
C GLY A 230 18.56 7.91 -14.77
N SER A 231 18.19 7.19 -13.72
CA SER A 231 17.12 7.61 -12.80
C SER A 231 17.53 8.58 -11.70
N ALA A 232 18.76 9.11 -11.74
CA ALA A 232 19.32 9.99 -10.72
C ALA A 232 19.36 11.45 -11.23
N PRO A 233 18.38 12.31 -10.91
CA PRO A 233 18.32 13.66 -11.47
C PRO A 233 19.57 14.50 -11.20
N HIS A 234 20.29 14.25 -10.11
CA HIS A 234 21.54 14.95 -9.80
C HIS A 234 22.68 14.64 -10.78
N THR A 235 22.59 13.59 -11.60
CA THR A 235 23.54 13.28 -12.68
C THR A 235 23.14 13.88 -14.02
N TRP A 236 21.90 14.38 -14.15
CA TRP A 236 21.40 15.01 -15.37
C TRP A 236 22.09 16.36 -15.63
N PRO A 237 22.04 16.86 -16.88
CA PRO A 237 22.35 18.25 -17.18
C PRO A 237 21.66 19.20 -16.19
N GLU A 238 22.40 20.16 -15.64
CA GLU A 238 21.93 21.02 -14.53
C GLU A 238 20.59 21.69 -14.84
N ALA A 239 20.40 22.14 -16.08
CA ALA A 239 19.18 22.79 -16.52
C ALA A 239 17.93 21.87 -16.50
N LEU A 240 18.09 20.54 -16.52
CA LEU A 240 16.98 19.57 -16.48
C LEU A 240 16.61 19.13 -15.06
N ARG A 241 17.38 19.55 -14.05
CA ARG A 241 17.10 19.22 -12.64
C ARG A 241 15.89 19.96 -12.09
N ASP A 242 15.58 21.13 -12.66
CA ASP A 242 14.37 21.88 -12.34
C ASP A 242 13.24 21.50 -13.31
N PRO A 243 12.12 20.92 -12.82
CA PRO A 243 10.97 20.55 -13.66
C PRO A 243 10.30 21.74 -14.35
N ARG A 244 10.57 22.98 -13.90
CA ARG A 244 9.99 24.23 -14.40
C ARG A 244 10.95 25.04 -15.26
N SER A 245 12.14 24.55 -15.56
CA SER A 245 13.11 25.27 -16.40
C SER A 245 12.69 25.32 -17.87
N ALA A 246 13.26 26.28 -18.61
CA ALA A 246 13.10 26.34 -20.07
C ALA A 246 13.69 25.10 -20.78
N ALA A 247 14.78 24.54 -20.25
CA ALA A 247 15.38 23.32 -20.81
C ALA A 247 14.45 22.12 -20.64
N THR A 248 13.79 21.98 -19.49
CA THR A 248 12.79 20.93 -19.28
C THR A 248 11.58 21.15 -20.19
N ALA A 249 11.16 22.40 -20.42
CA ALA A 249 10.09 22.69 -21.38
C ALA A 249 10.46 22.28 -22.82
N HIS A 250 11.71 22.52 -23.25
CA HIS A 250 12.20 22.04 -24.55
C HIS A 250 12.30 20.51 -24.61
N ALA A 251 12.83 19.87 -23.55
CA ALA A 251 12.91 18.42 -23.46
C ALA A 251 11.52 17.77 -23.55
N ARG A 252 10.46 18.41 -23.04
CA ARG A 252 9.08 17.92 -23.20
C ARG A 252 8.59 17.89 -24.65
N VAL A 253 9.09 18.79 -25.49
CA VAL A 253 8.80 18.80 -26.93
C VAL A 253 9.64 17.73 -27.64
N GLU A 254 10.94 17.66 -27.32
CA GLU A 254 11.86 16.69 -27.94
C GLU A 254 11.51 15.24 -27.59
N LEU A 255 11.09 14.98 -26.35
CA LEU A 255 10.73 13.66 -25.82
C LEU A 255 9.22 13.40 -25.85
N ALA A 256 8.44 14.14 -26.64
CA ALA A 256 6.98 14.07 -26.63
C ALA A 256 6.44 12.65 -26.83
N ASP A 257 7.06 11.85 -27.70
CA ASP A 257 6.67 10.46 -27.93
C ASP A 257 6.88 9.57 -26.69
N ARG A 258 8.04 9.69 -26.02
CA ARG A 258 8.33 8.93 -24.79
C ARG A 258 7.45 9.38 -23.63
N ILE A 259 7.15 10.67 -23.53
CA ILE A 259 6.19 11.20 -22.56
C ILE A 259 4.78 10.63 -22.82
N ALA A 260 4.38 10.54 -24.09
CA ALA A 260 3.11 9.91 -24.47
C ALA A 260 3.09 8.42 -24.13
N PHE A 261 4.21 7.69 -24.31
CA PHE A 261 4.35 6.30 -23.86
C PHE A 261 4.10 6.16 -22.36
N HIS A 262 4.83 6.89 -21.52
CA HIS A 262 4.65 6.79 -20.06
C HIS A 262 3.27 7.26 -19.58
N SER A 263 2.67 8.24 -20.26
CA SER A 263 1.30 8.65 -19.97
C SER A 263 0.28 7.55 -20.30
N TRP A 264 0.49 6.84 -21.41
CA TRP A 264 -0.31 5.68 -21.80
C TRP A 264 -0.15 4.51 -20.81
N LEU A 265 1.07 4.26 -20.32
CA LEU A 265 1.32 3.25 -19.28
C LEU A 265 0.57 3.54 -17.97
N ALA A 266 0.57 4.81 -17.53
CA ALA A 266 -0.18 5.22 -16.34
C ALA A 266 -1.70 5.00 -16.54
N TRP A 267 -2.20 5.26 -17.75
CA TRP A 267 -3.61 5.05 -18.11
C TRP A 267 -4.00 3.57 -18.11
N LEU A 268 -3.20 2.70 -18.74
CA LEU A 268 -3.45 1.26 -18.75
C LEU A 268 -3.46 0.69 -17.32
N THR A 269 -2.53 1.14 -16.48
CA THR A 269 -2.44 0.68 -15.10
C THR A 269 -3.66 1.14 -14.28
N ASP A 270 -4.11 2.39 -14.45
CA ASP A 270 -5.37 2.90 -13.89
C ASP A 270 -6.57 2.05 -14.30
N GLN A 271 -6.64 1.62 -15.57
CA GLN A 271 -7.74 0.78 -16.06
C GLN A 271 -7.75 -0.62 -15.47
N GLN A 272 -6.59 -1.27 -15.35
CA GLN A 272 -6.52 -2.61 -14.75
C GLN A 272 -6.75 -2.58 -13.25
N LEU A 273 -6.33 -1.53 -12.54
CA LEU A 273 -6.73 -1.29 -11.14
C LEU A 273 -8.24 -1.13 -11.01
N ALA A 274 -8.86 -0.35 -11.91
CA ALA A 274 -10.30 -0.20 -11.95
C ALA A 274 -11.02 -1.53 -12.23
N ALA A 275 -10.44 -2.42 -13.04
CA ALA A 275 -10.96 -3.75 -13.32
C ALA A 275 -10.87 -4.67 -12.10
N ALA A 276 -9.75 -4.68 -11.38
CA ALA A 276 -9.60 -5.44 -10.13
C ALA A 276 -10.59 -4.95 -9.04
N ALA A 277 -10.76 -3.63 -8.92
CA ALA A 277 -11.74 -3.05 -7.99
C ALA A 277 -13.19 -3.40 -8.35
N ARG A 278 -13.52 -3.42 -9.66
CA ARG A 278 -14.83 -3.90 -10.15
C ARG A 278 -15.05 -5.36 -9.82
N ALA A 279 -14.09 -6.23 -10.11
CA ALA A 279 -14.18 -7.66 -9.82
C ALA A 279 -14.42 -7.93 -8.33
N ALA A 280 -13.70 -7.23 -7.44
CA ALA A 280 -13.94 -7.33 -6.00
C ALA A 280 -15.39 -6.99 -5.62
N ARG A 281 -15.94 -5.88 -6.16
CA ARG A 281 -17.35 -5.50 -5.90
C ARG A 281 -18.33 -6.50 -6.47
N ASP A 282 -18.12 -6.96 -7.70
CA ASP A 282 -19.00 -7.93 -8.39
C ASP A 282 -18.94 -9.32 -7.74
N ALA A 283 -17.85 -9.61 -7.01
CA ALA A 283 -17.67 -10.80 -6.18
C ALA A 283 -18.32 -10.68 -4.79
N GLY A 284 -18.93 -9.53 -4.46
CA GLY A 284 -19.65 -9.30 -3.21
C GLY A 284 -18.81 -8.72 -2.07
N MET A 285 -17.56 -8.30 -2.32
CA MET A 285 -16.70 -7.72 -1.30
C MET A 285 -17.23 -6.38 -0.82
N ARG A 286 -17.55 -6.26 0.48
CA ARG A 286 -18.06 -5.01 1.07
C ARG A 286 -17.02 -3.91 1.18
N VAL A 287 -15.75 -4.27 1.35
CA VAL A 287 -14.62 -3.34 1.42
C VAL A 287 -13.81 -3.36 0.12
N GLY A 288 -13.68 -4.50 -0.57
CA GLY A 288 -13.02 -4.58 -1.87
C GLY A 288 -11.49 -4.53 -1.78
N ILE A 289 -10.84 -3.84 -2.72
CA ILE A 289 -9.37 -3.74 -2.72
C ILE A 289 -8.92 -2.72 -1.67
N VAL A 290 -7.98 -3.14 -0.82
CA VAL A 290 -7.28 -2.27 0.13
C VAL A 290 -5.90 -1.95 -0.43
N HIS A 291 -5.68 -0.69 -0.80
CA HIS A 291 -4.35 -0.21 -1.22
C HIS A 291 -3.50 0.15 0.00
N ASP A 292 -2.19 0.08 -0.15
CA ASP A 292 -1.23 0.45 0.87
C ASP A 292 -0.39 1.66 0.44
N LEU A 293 -0.35 2.69 1.29
CA LEU A 293 0.37 3.94 1.06
C LEU A 293 1.70 3.91 1.83
N ALA A 294 2.81 3.84 1.09
CA ALA A 294 4.15 3.96 1.65
C ALA A 294 4.38 5.35 2.27
N VAL A 295 5.25 5.39 3.29
CA VAL A 295 5.53 6.62 4.08
C VAL A 295 6.14 7.75 3.25
N GLY A 296 6.96 7.43 2.24
CA GLY A 296 7.72 8.42 1.46
C GLY A 296 8.06 7.96 0.05
N VAL A 297 8.97 8.69 -0.60
CA VAL A 297 9.44 8.45 -1.97
C VAL A 297 10.96 8.35 -1.98
N HIS A 298 11.53 7.76 -3.02
CA HIS A 298 12.97 7.82 -3.26
C HIS A 298 13.42 9.26 -3.55
N PRO A 299 14.58 9.73 -3.04
CA PRO A 299 15.06 11.10 -3.26
C PRO A 299 15.29 11.46 -4.72
N ASP A 300 15.69 10.48 -5.53
CA ASP A 300 15.85 10.64 -6.98
C ASP A 300 14.56 10.38 -7.78
N GLY A 301 13.44 10.08 -7.12
CA GLY A 301 12.16 9.72 -7.74
C GLY A 301 11.44 10.89 -8.43
N ALA A 302 10.42 10.54 -9.21
CA ALA A 302 9.59 11.48 -9.96
C ALA A 302 8.91 12.50 -9.06
N ASP A 303 8.38 12.10 -7.90
CA ASP A 303 7.69 13.01 -7.00
C ASP A 303 8.66 14.05 -6.41
N ALA A 304 9.86 13.61 -6.01
CA ALA A 304 10.90 14.48 -5.46
C ALA A 304 11.42 15.47 -6.51
N TRP A 305 11.64 15.03 -7.76
CA TRP A 305 12.01 15.90 -8.87
C TRP A 305 10.89 16.87 -9.27
N ALA A 306 9.64 16.43 -9.28
CA ALA A 306 8.51 17.24 -9.75
C ALA A 306 8.08 18.33 -8.76
N ARG A 307 8.39 18.16 -7.47
CA ARG A 307 7.98 19.05 -6.37
C ARG A 307 9.11 19.25 -5.34
N PRO A 308 10.31 19.70 -5.76
CA PRO A 308 11.48 19.78 -4.87
C PRO A 308 11.24 20.71 -3.67
N ASP A 309 10.40 21.73 -3.86
CA ASP A 309 9.98 22.72 -2.88
C ASP A 309 9.08 22.17 -1.77
N ALA A 310 8.40 21.05 -2.02
CA ALA A 310 7.53 20.41 -1.03
C ALA A 310 8.31 19.41 -0.14
N TYR A 311 9.48 18.94 -0.55
CA TYR A 311 10.32 18.01 0.23
C TYR A 311 11.47 18.74 0.94
N ALA A 312 11.92 18.20 2.08
CA ALA A 312 13.07 18.72 2.79
C ALA A 312 14.36 18.07 2.27
N ALA A 313 15.10 18.78 1.43
CA ALA A 313 16.39 18.34 0.94
C ALA A 313 17.41 18.18 2.09
N GLY A 314 18.28 17.17 1.99
CA GLY A 314 19.30 16.89 3.02
C GLY A 314 18.76 16.28 4.31
N MET A 315 17.49 15.89 4.35
CA MET A 315 16.86 15.19 5.46
C MET A 315 16.33 13.84 4.98
N SER A 316 16.33 12.87 5.87
CA SER A 316 15.75 11.55 5.65
C SER A 316 14.75 11.19 6.75
N VAL A 317 13.69 10.48 6.41
CA VAL A 317 12.77 9.88 7.37
C VAL A 317 13.42 8.62 7.95
N GLY A 318 13.24 8.42 9.24
CA GLY A 318 13.70 7.22 9.93
C GLY A 318 12.87 6.88 11.15
N ALA A 319 13.49 6.13 12.06
CA ALA A 319 12.99 5.85 13.38
C ALA A 319 14.12 5.99 14.42
N PRO A 320 13.83 6.50 15.63
CA PRO A 320 14.81 6.53 16.70
C PRO A 320 15.22 5.10 17.13
N PRO A 321 16.35 4.93 17.82
CA PRO A 321 16.70 3.68 18.47
C PRO A 321 15.56 3.12 19.34
N ASP A 322 15.25 1.84 19.17
CA ASP A 322 14.23 1.13 19.95
C ASP A 322 14.67 -0.29 20.35
N ALA A 323 13.78 -1.04 21.00
CA ALA A 323 14.06 -2.38 21.51
C ALA A 323 14.32 -3.43 20.41
N PHE A 324 13.82 -3.21 19.19
CA PHE A 324 13.97 -4.11 18.06
C PHE A 324 15.16 -3.74 17.17
N ASN A 325 15.44 -2.43 17.05
CA ASN A 325 16.59 -1.91 16.34
C ASN A 325 17.33 -0.85 17.19
N ALA A 326 18.32 -1.33 17.94
CA ALA A 326 19.10 -0.53 18.87
C ALA A 326 19.92 0.61 18.22
N ARG A 327 20.09 0.60 16.89
CA ARG A 327 20.76 1.68 16.13
C ARG A 327 19.78 2.71 15.57
N GLY A 328 18.48 2.48 15.69
CA GLY A 328 17.46 3.21 14.94
C GLY A 328 17.48 2.84 13.46
N GLN A 329 16.74 3.57 12.66
CA GLN A 329 16.59 3.31 11.23
C GLN A 329 16.67 4.61 10.45
N ASP A 330 17.36 4.59 9.31
CA ASP A 330 17.27 5.60 8.27
C ASP A 330 16.68 4.92 7.03
N TRP A 331 15.52 5.40 6.56
CA TRP A 331 14.81 4.82 5.42
C TRP A 331 15.22 5.46 4.09
N GLY A 332 16.05 6.50 4.12
CA GLY A 332 16.55 7.19 2.93
C GLY A 332 15.45 7.87 2.12
N LEU A 333 14.42 8.43 2.78
CA LEU A 333 13.25 9.05 2.16
C LEU A 333 13.19 10.54 2.55
N PRO A 334 13.17 11.51 1.63
CA PRO A 334 13.00 12.90 2.02
C PRO A 334 11.61 13.14 2.60
N PRO A 335 11.49 13.78 3.79
CA PRO A 335 10.19 14.09 4.37
C PRO A 335 9.53 15.26 3.63
N TRP A 336 8.20 15.32 3.70
CA TRP A 336 7.47 16.54 3.33
C TRP A 336 7.82 17.68 4.28
N ARG A 337 7.95 18.88 3.72
CA ARG A 337 8.03 20.14 4.47
C ARG A 337 6.65 20.54 5.02
N PRO A 338 6.46 20.60 6.35
CA PRO A 338 5.16 20.96 6.92
C PRO A 338 4.68 22.36 6.50
N ASP A 339 5.59 23.32 6.42
CA ASP A 339 5.32 24.70 5.99
C ASP A 339 4.88 24.78 4.52
N ALA A 340 5.55 24.04 3.63
CA ALA A 340 5.20 23.98 2.21
C ALA A 340 3.86 23.27 1.97
N LEU A 341 3.56 22.20 2.73
CA LEU A 341 2.24 21.56 2.68
C LEU A 341 1.13 22.52 3.11
N ALA A 342 1.30 23.23 4.22
CA ALA A 342 0.31 24.20 4.68
C ALA A 342 0.12 25.36 3.67
N ALA A 343 1.22 25.92 3.16
CA ALA A 343 1.19 27.03 2.20
C ALA A 343 0.52 26.66 0.87
N SER A 344 0.63 25.39 0.45
CA SER A 344 -0.02 24.87 -0.76
C SER A 344 -1.46 24.41 -0.54
N GLY A 345 -2.03 24.58 0.66
CA GLY A 345 -3.34 24.04 1.00
C GLY A 345 -3.39 22.52 0.90
N TYR A 346 -2.27 21.86 1.24
CA TYR A 346 -2.08 20.41 1.20
C TYR A 346 -2.28 19.78 -0.18
N ALA A 347 -2.16 20.56 -1.26
CA ALA A 347 -2.40 20.09 -2.62
C ALA A 347 -1.61 18.82 -3.01
N PRO A 348 -0.31 18.66 -2.67
CA PRO A 348 0.41 17.40 -2.94
C PRO A 348 -0.21 16.20 -2.24
N TYR A 349 -0.60 16.34 -0.98
CA TYR A 349 -1.18 15.25 -0.19
C TYR A 349 -2.60 14.89 -0.67
N ARG A 350 -3.43 15.89 -0.99
CA ARG A 350 -4.75 15.68 -1.59
C ARG A 350 -4.67 14.90 -2.90
N GLY A 351 -3.80 15.35 -3.83
CA GLY A 351 -3.64 14.70 -5.12
C GLY A 351 -3.12 13.27 -5.04
N LEU A 352 -2.27 12.98 -4.05
CA LEU A 352 -1.83 11.62 -3.72
C LEU A 352 -3.00 10.74 -3.29
N LEU A 353 -3.80 11.19 -2.31
CA LEU A 353 -4.94 10.43 -1.79
C LEU A 353 -6.00 10.19 -2.87
N GLN A 354 -6.30 11.20 -3.69
CA GLN A 354 -7.25 11.08 -4.80
C GLN A 354 -6.84 9.99 -5.81
N GLY A 355 -5.55 9.86 -6.09
CA GLY A 355 -5.03 8.80 -6.96
C GLY A 355 -5.23 7.41 -6.36
N LEU A 356 -4.80 7.22 -5.10
CA LEU A 356 -4.86 5.94 -4.41
C LEU A 356 -6.30 5.46 -4.13
N LEU A 357 -7.16 6.37 -3.69
CA LEU A 357 -8.54 6.04 -3.30
C LEU A 357 -9.46 5.80 -4.50
N ARG A 358 -9.05 6.15 -5.71
CA ARG A 358 -9.88 6.08 -6.92
C ARG A 358 -10.46 4.69 -7.17
N HIS A 359 -9.67 3.65 -6.92
CA HIS A 359 -10.03 2.24 -7.12
C HIS A 359 -9.90 1.43 -5.83
N ALA A 360 -9.87 2.10 -4.67
CA ALA A 360 -9.80 1.45 -3.36
C ALA A 360 -11.17 1.51 -2.68
N GLY A 361 -11.55 0.44 -1.98
CA GLY A 361 -12.59 0.56 -0.95
C GLY A 361 -12.01 0.67 0.46
N ALA A 362 -10.69 0.51 0.60
CA ALA A 362 -9.96 0.99 1.76
C ALA A 362 -8.51 1.42 1.44
N LEU A 363 -7.95 2.27 2.28
CA LEU A 363 -6.54 2.69 2.23
C LEU A 363 -5.85 2.38 3.56
N ARG A 364 -4.81 1.54 3.52
CA ARG A 364 -3.82 1.42 4.60
C ARG A 364 -2.81 2.55 4.46
N ILE A 365 -2.56 3.28 5.54
CA ILE A 365 -1.48 4.28 5.66
C ILE A 365 -0.38 3.65 6.48
N ASP A 366 0.75 3.40 5.84
CA ASP A 366 1.96 2.96 6.49
C ASP A 366 2.50 4.06 7.40
N HIS A 367 2.92 3.68 8.62
CA HIS A 367 3.42 4.60 9.63
C HIS A 367 2.49 5.81 9.83
N VAL A 368 1.24 5.58 10.25
CA VAL A 368 0.22 6.66 10.33
C VAL A 368 0.61 7.79 11.27
N MET A 369 1.53 7.53 12.20
CA MET A 369 2.17 8.54 13.05
C MET A 369 2.79 9.67 12.24
N GLY A 370 3.20 9.43 10.98
CA GLY A 370 3.73 10.44 10.07
C GLY A 370 2.78 11.59 9.77
N LEU A 371 1.46 11.42 9.99
CA LEU A 371 0.49 12.51 9.93
C LEU A 371 0.61 13.50 11.10
N PHE A 372 1.29 13.10 12.18
CA PHE A 372 1.49 13.88 13.41
C PHE A 372 2.93 14.36 13.53
N ARG A 373 3.89 13.45 13.34
CA ARG A 373 5.32 13.74 13.40
C ARG A 373 6.13 12.66 12.68
N LEU A 374 7.28 13.05 12.15
CA LEU A 374 8.27 12.11 11.59
C LEU A 374 9.63 12.32 12.25
N TRP A 375 10.37 11.24 12.44
CA TRP A 375 11.77 11.32 12.87
C TRP A 375 12.64 11.67 11.68
N TRP A 376 13.26 12.84 11.72
CA TRP A 376 14.13 13.35 10.65
C TRP A 376 15.58 13.12 11.03
N VAL A 377 16.32 12.47 10.15
CA VAL A 377 17.76 12.22 10.24
C VAL A 377 18.46 13.16 9.24
N PRO A 378 19.36 14.05 9.69
CA PRO A 378 20.16 14.87 8.78
C PRO A 378 21.11 14.01 7.94
N ALA A 379 21.28 14.35 6.66
CA ALA A 379 22.19 13.63 5.77
C ALA A 379 23.61 13.56 6.37
N GLY A 380 24.22 12.37 6.30
CA GLY A 380 25.56 12.10 6.83
C GLY A 380 25.64 11.88 8.34
N HIS A 381 24.51 11.80 9.05
CA HIS A 381 24.45 11.48 10.48
C HIS A 381 23.82 10.10 10.73
N GLU A 382 24.00 9.57 11.94
CA GLU A 382 23.40 8.30 12.34
C GLU A 382 21.92 8.49 12.73
N PRO A 383 21.06 7.44 12.65
CA PRO A 383 19.65 7.57 13.02
C PRO A 383 19.41 8.09 14.44
N ALA A 384 20.35 7.86 15.36
CA ALA A 384 20.29 8.34 16.73
C ALA A 384 20.38 9.88 16.86
N ASP A 385 20.95 10.56 15.86
CA ASP A 385 21.12 12.02 15.84
C ASP A 385 19.88 12.77 15.31
N GLY A 386 18.82 12.04 14.96
CA GLY A 386 17.59 12.63 14.44
C GLY A 386 16.74 13.35 15.49
N SER A 387 15.62 13.91 15.04
CA SER A 387 14.61 14.51 15.91
C SER A 387 13.22 14.45 15.31
N TYR A 388 12.18 14.52 16.15
CA TYR A 388 10.81 14.59 15.68
C TYR A 388 10.45 15.97 15.14
N VAL A 389 10.02 16.04 13.89
CA VAL A 389 9.41 17.22 13.28
C VAL A 389 7.89 17.03 13.21
N ARG A 390 7.12 17.99 13.73
CA ARG A 390 5.66 17.92 13.78
C ARG A 390 5.02 18.34 12.46
N HIS A 391 3.95 17.65 12.10
CA HIS A 391 2.97 18.04 11.10
C HIS A 391 1.74 18.62 11.79
N ASP A 392 0.95 19.41 11.04
CA ASP A 392 -0.39 19.82 11.46
C ASP A 392 -1.34 18.62 11.30
N ALA A 393 -1.43 17.81 12.35
CA ALA A 393 -2.23 16.59 12.34
C ALA A 393 -3.71 16.86 12.08
N ASP A 394 -4.25 17.98 12.55
CA ASP A 394 -5.67 18.29 12.34
C ASP A 394 -5.96 18.54 10.86
N ALA A 395 -5.11 19.29 10.18
CA ALA A 395 -5.24 19.51 8.74
C ALA A 395 -4.97 18.24 7.91
N MET A 396 -3.92 17.48 8.25
CA MET A 396 -3.60 16.21 7.58
C MET A 396 -4.76 15.21 7.71
N LEU A 397 -5.32 15.04 8.92
CA LEU A 397 -6.47 14.17 9.14
C LEU A 397 -7.73 14.69 8.46
N ALA A 398 -7.96 16.01 8.42
CA ALA A 398 -9.11 16.58 7.70
C ALA A 398 -9.03 16.30 6.19
N VAL A 399 -7.85 16.47 5.58
CA VAL A 399 -7.62 16.12 4.17
C VAL A 399 -7.89 14.65 3.92
N LEU A 400 -7.32 13.77 4.75
CA LEU A 400 -7.51 12.33 4.64
C LEU A 400 -8.99 11.92 4.73
N VAL A 401 -9.68 12.44 5.74
CA VAL A 401 -11.10 12.14 5.98
C VAL A 401 -11.97 12.64 4.83
N LEU A 402 -11.68 13.82 4.29
CA LEU A 402 -12.41 14.37 3.14
C LEU A 402 -12.25 13.49 1.90
N GLU A 403 -11.03 13.14 1.52
CA GLU A 403 -10.79 12.35 0.29
C GLU A 403 -11.30 10.90 0.46
N ALA A 404 -11.14 10.30 1.64
CA ALA A 404 -11.72 8.98 1.93
C ALA A 404 -13.25 8.99 1.89
N HIS A 405 -13.89 10.03 2.41
CA HIS A 405 -15.33 10.19 2.35
C HIS A 405 -15.83 10.33 0.90
N ARG A 406 -15.15 11.13 0.07
CA ARG A 406 -15.47 11.28 -1.36
C ARG A 406 -15.39 9.94 -2.11
N ALA A 407 -14.44 9.08 -1.73
CA ALA A 407 -14.26 7.75 -2.32
C ALA A 407 -15.19 6.67 -1.71
N GLY A 408 -15.88 6.96 -0.60
CA GLY A 408 -16.61 5.93 0.15
C GLY A 408 -15.70 4.86 0.77
N ALA A 409 -14.42 5.20 1.01
CA ALA A 409 -13.39 4.25 1.40
C ALA A 409 -13.11 4.26 2.90
N VAL A 410 -12.80 3.09 3.46
CA VAL A 410 -12.33 2.93 4.84
C VAL A 410 -10.85 3.33 4.92
N VAL A 411 -10.41 3.82 6.06
CA VAL A 411 -8.98 4.10 6.29
C VAL A 411 -8.46 3.27 7.45
N ILE A 412 -7.30 2.66 7.24
CA ILE A 412 -6.56 1.86 8.21
C ILE A 412 -5.21 2.56 8.45
N GLY A 413 -4.97 3.04 9.65
CA GLY A 413 -3.66 3.57 10.05
C GLY A 413 -2.85 2.47 10.70
N GLU A 414 -1.68 2.16 10.15
CA GLU A 414 -0.72 1.32 10.85
C GLU A 414 -0.15 2.10 12.04
N ASP A 415 -0.50 1.66 13.26
CA ASP A 415 -0.22 2.32 14.54
C ASP A 415 0.58 1.41 15.49
N LEU A 416 1.62 0.77 14.96
CA LEU A 416 2.56 -0.08 15.68
C LEU A 416 3.83 0.71 16.08
N GLY A 417 4.63 0.11 16.95
CA GLY A 417 5.85 0.72 17.48
C GLY A 417 5.57 1.82 18.50
N THR A 418 6.36 2.90 18.45
CA THR A 418 6.32 3.99 19.44
C THR A 418 5.26 5.03 19.10
N VAL A 419 4.02 4.80 19.56
CA VAL A 419 2.88 5.70 19.31
C VAL A 419 2.79 6.79 20.39
N GLU A 420 2.74 8.06 19.99
CA GLU A 420 2.56 9.19 20.92
C GLU A 420 1.18 9.14 21.61
N PRO A 421 1.09 9.44 22.93
CA PRO A 421 -0.20 9.55 23.61
C PRO A 421 -1.17 10.48 22.88
N GLY A 422 -2.43 10.08 22.74
CA GLY A 422 -3.46 10.86 22.05
C GLY A 422 -3.61 10.56 20.56
N VAL A 423 -2.61 9.93 19.90
CA VAL A 423 -2.69 9.59 18.47
C VAL A 423 -3.81 8.60 18.20
N ARG A 424 -3.87 7.49 18.95
CA ARG A 424 -4.93 6.48 18.79
C ARG A 424 -6.33 7.06 19.02
N GLU A 425 -6.47 7.94 20.00
CA GLU A 425 -7.72 8.64 20.26
C GLU A 425 -8.11 9.58 19.12
N ALA A 426 -7.14 10.27 18.51
CA ALA A 426 -7.37 11.14 17.36
C ALA A 426 -7.80 10.33 16.12
N LEU A 427 -7.12 9.23 15.81
CA LEU A 427 -7.48 8.33 14.72
C LEU A 427 -8.91 7.78 14.92
N ARG A 428 -9.20 7.28 16.11
CA ARG A 428 -10.54 6.75 16.46
C ARG A 428 -11.64 7.79 16.30
N ARG A 429 -11.42 9.03 16.75
CA ARG A 429 -12.39 10.14 16.58
C ARG A 429 -12.68 10.44 15.11
N ARG A 430 -11.71 10.20 14.23
CA ARG A 430 -11.84 10.39 12.77
C ARG A 430 -12.31 9.14 12.04
N GLY A 431 -12.67 8.06 12.75
CA GLY A 431 -13.13 6.81 12.15
C GLY A 431 -12.04 5.97 11.50
N ILE A 432 -10.76 6.34 11.69
CA ILE A 432 -9.61 5.61 11.14
C ILE A 432 -9.38 4.37 12.01
N LEU A 433 -9.36 3.19 11.38
CA LEU A 433 -9.08 1.93 12.05
C LEU A 433 -7.59 1.84 12.39
N GLY A 434 -7.25 1.29 13.55
CA GLY A 434 -5.87 0.92 13.88
C GLY A 434 -5.49 -0.47 13.34
N THR A 435 -4.33 -0.94 13.76
CA THR A 435 -3.81 -2.28 13.49
C THR A 435 -3.49 -3.00 14.80
N SER A 436 -3.93 -4.24 14.92
CA SER A 436 -3.63 -5.12 16.05
C SER A 436 -3.00 -6.41 15.54
N VAL A 437 -1.76 -6.65 15.92
CA VAL A 437 -1.01 -7.85 15.52
C VAL A 437 -0.94 -8.80 16.71
N LEU A 438 -1.41 -10.04 16.53
CA LEU A 438 -1.52 -11.07 17.57
C LEU A 438 -0.35 -11.07 18.55
N TRP A 439 0.86 -11.24 18.04
CA TRP A 439 2.05 -11.42 18.87
C TRP A 439 2.37 -10.25 19.80
N PHE A 440 1.81 -9.06 19.55
CA PHE A 440 2.03 -7.84 20.35
C PHE A 440 0.92 -7.54 21.34
N GLU A 441 -0.26 -8.17 21.21
CA GLU A 441 -1.46 -7.88 21.99
C GLU A 441 -1.44 -8.58 23.36
N ARG A 442 -0.64 -8.01 24.27
CA ARG A 442 -0.44 -8.45 25.66
C ARG A 442 -0.87 -7.39 26.66
N ASP A 443 -1.16 -7.80 27.88
CA ASP A 443 -1.46 -6.89 28.99
C ASP A 443 -0.18 -6.25 29.56
N TRP A 444 0.47 -5.39 28.77
CA TRP A 444 1.73 -4.75 29.13
C TRP A 444 1.67 -3.86 30.38
N ALA A 445 0.46 -3.40 30.76
CA ALA A 445 0.23 -2.64 31.98
C ALA A 445 -0.11 -3.53 33.19
N GLY A 446 -0.37 -4.82 32.96
CA GLY A 446 -0.79 -5.79 33.95
C GLY A 446 0.21 -6.94 34.09
N ASP A 447 -0.26 -8.16 33.85
CA ASP A 447 0.50 -9.40 34.04
C ASP A 447 1.42 -9.77 32.86
N GLY A 448 1.38 -9.00 31.76
CA GLY A 448 2.15 -9.25 30.55
C GLY A 448 1.68 -10.46 29.74
N LEU A 449 0.58 -11.11 30.12
CA LEU A 449 0.04 -12.27 29.42
C LEU A 449 -0.68 -11.88 28.13
N PRO A 450 -0.85 -12.81 27.17
CA PRO A 450 -1.68 -12.60 25.99
C PRO A 450 -3.09 -12.15 26.39
N LEU A 451 -3.58 -11.09 25.75
CA LEU A 451 -4.94 -10.59 26.02
C LEU A 451 -5.97 -11.68 25.71
N PRO A 452 -7.11 -11.73 26.42
CA PRO A 452 -8.28 -12.49 25.97
C PRO A 452 -8.97 -11.74 24.80
N PRO A 453 -9.68 -12.44 23.89
CA PRO A 453 -10.25 -11.82 22.69
C PRO A 453 -11.13 -10.60 22.98
N GLU A 454 -11.87 -10.62 24.08
CA GLU A 454 -12.86 -9.60 24.45
C GLU A 454 -12.19 -8.29 24.91
N ARG A 455 -10.89 -8.31 25.23
CA ARG A 455 -10.10 -7.12 25.61
C ARG A 455 -9.38 -6.46 24.44
N TRP A 456 -9.48 -7.02 23.23
CA TRP A 456 -8.92 -6.39 22.03
C TRP A 456 -9.73 -5.16 21.63
N ARG A 457 -9.09 -4.26 20.89
CA ARG A 457 -9.77 -3.07 20.36
C ARG A 457 -10.75 -3.44 19.24
N GLU A 458 -11.87 -2.74 19.18
CA GLU A 458 -12.89 -2.92 18.13
C GLU A 458 -12.49 -2.23 16.82
N ASP A 459 -12.02 -0.99 16.91
CA ASP A 459 -11.72 -0.12 15.76
C ASP A 459 -10.35 -0.47 15.12
N CYS A 460 -10.19 -1.71 14.63
CA CYS A 460 -8.95 -2.14 13.98
C CYS A 460 -9.10 -3.23 12.92
N VAL A 461 -7.99 -3.43 12.20
CA VAL A 461 -7.69 -4.69 11.51
C VAL A 461 -6.86 -5.57 12.44
N ALA A 462 -7.40 -6.72 12.81
CA ALA A 462 -6.69 -7.75 13.56
C ALA A 462 -5.98 -8.72 12.61
N THR A 463 -4.68 -8.94 12.79
CA THR A 463 -3.88 -9.87 11.99
C THR A 463 -3.03 -10.77 12.87
N ALA A 464 -2.66 -11.94 12.34
CA ALA A 464 -1.67 -12.80 13.00
C ALA A 464 -0.26 -12.22 12.83
N THR A 465 0.05 -11.78 11.62
CA THR A 465 1.37 -11.28 11.23
C THR A 465 1.23 -10.14 10.21
N THR A 466 2.35 -9.59 9.76
CA THR A 466 2.47 -8.62 8.67
C THR A 466 3.58 -9.07 7.71
N HIS A 467 3.80 -8.32 6.63
CA HIS A 467 4.87 -8.62 5.67
C HIS A 467 6.28 -8.40 6.24
N ASP A 468 6.42 -7.62 7.32
CA ASP A 468 7.68 -7.34 8.03
C ASP A 468 7.98 -8.33 9.16
N LEU A 469 7.02 -9.20 9.46
CA LEU A 469 7.11 -10.13 10.57
C LEU A 469 7.29 -11.56 10.03
N PRO A 470 7.81 -12.47 10.88
CA PRO A 470 7.79 -13.90 10.56
C PRO A 470 6.40 -14.37 10.16
N SER A 471 6.32 -15.32 9.22
CA SER A 471 5.04 -15.98 8.96
C SER A 471 4.55 -16.68 10.24
N THR A 472 3.24 -16.94 10.33
CA THR A 472 2.66 -17.62 11.49
C THR A 472 3.30 -18.98 11.70
N ALA A 473 3.56 -19.72 10.62
CA ALA A 473 4.26 -21.00 10.68
C ALA A 473 5.68 -20.84 11.29
N ALA A 474 6.47 -19.87 10.83
CA ALA A 474 7.82 -19.64 11.34
C ALA A 474 7.87 -19.10 12.77
N ARG A 475 6.82 -18.39 13.20
CA ARG A 475 6.62 -18.01 14.61
C ARG A 475 6.41 -19.24 15.47
N LEU A 476 5.53 -20.14 15.04
CA LEU A 476 5.15 -21.35 15.79
C LEU A 476 6.29 -22.38 15.89
N THR A 477 7.14 -22.49 14.85
CA THR A 477 8.27 -23.42 14.84
C THR A 477 9.55 -22.83 15.46
N GLY A 478 9.62 -21.51 15.65
CA GLY A 478 10.84 -20.81 16.06
C GLY A 478 11.89 -20.64 14.95
N ASP A 479 11.56 -21.00 13.70
CA ASP A 479 12.49 -20.93 12.55
C ASP A 479 12.99 -19.50 12.31
N HIS A 480 12.19 -18.50 12.64
CA HIS A 480 12.54 -17.10 12.48
C HIS A 480 13.70 -16.66 13.38
N VAL A 481 13.82 -17.19 14.60
CA VAL A 481 14.97 -16.94 15.49
C VAL A 481 16.23 -17.52 14.87
N THR A 482 16.14 -18.73 14.35
CA THR A 482 17.26 -19.39 13.66
C THR A 482 17.68 -18.63 12.40
N LEU A 483 16.72 -18.12 11.62
CA LEU A 483 17.00 -17.27 10.46
C LEU A 483 17.74 -15.99 10.87
N ARG A 484 17.22 -15.25 11.84
CA ARG A 484 17.86 -14.01 12.35
C ARG A 484 19.27 -14.28 12.88
N HIS A 485 19.48 -15.40 13.56
CA HIS A 485 20.81 -15.80 14.03
C HIS A 485 21.79 -16.04 12.88
N ARG A 486 21.39 -16.82 11.87
CA ARG A 486 22.23 -17.11 10.69
C ARG A 486 22.65 -15.84 9.95
N LEU A 487 21.81 -14.80 10.00
CA LEU A 487 22.08 -13.50 9.37
C LEU A 487 22.79 -12.51 10.31
N GLY A 488 23.17 -12.91 11.52
CA GLY A 488 23.88 -12.05 12.47
C GLY A 488 23.04 -10.92 13.07
N LEU A 489 21.70 -11.07 13.09
CA LEU A 489 20.76 -10.03 13.53
C LEU A 489 20.37 -10.14 15.02
N LEU A 490 20.89 -11.13 15.74
CA LEU A 490 20.64 -11.28 17.17
C LEU A 490 21.71 -10.53 17.98
N THR A 491 21.28 -9.78 18.98
CA THR A 491 22.17 -9.08 19.92
C THR A 491 22.44 -9.90 21.19
N ARG A 492 21.72 -11.00 21.38
CA ARG A 492 21.83 -11.92 22.52
C ARG A 492 22.16 -13.35 22.06
N PRO A 493 22.62 -14.23 22.96
CA PRO A 493 22.91 -15.63 22.63
C PRO A 493 21.69 -16.37 22.07
N LEU A 494 21.92 -17.23 21.07
CA LEU A 494 20.85 -17.98 20.38
C LEU A 494 19.96 -18.79 21.33
N ASP A 495 20.56 -19.47 22.30
CA ASP A 495 19.82 -20.34 23.22
C ASP A 495 18.89 -19.53 24.13
N GLN A 496 19.29 -18.32 24.51
CA GLN A 496 18.44 -17.40 25.27
C GLN A 496 17.26 -16.92 24.42
N GLU A 497 17.52 -16.46 23.20
CA GLU A 497 16.48 -16.00 22.27
C GLU A 497 15.47 -17.12 21.97
N ARG A 498 15.95 -18.34 21.71
CA ARG A 498 15.08 -19.51 21.49
C ARG A 498 14.23 -19.87 22.71
N ALA A 499 14.80 -19.82 23.91
CA ALA A 499 14.09 -20.15 25.13
C ALA A 499 12.98 -19.13 25.42
N GLU A 500 13.28 -17.83 25.29
CA GLU A 500 12.29 -16.76 25.46
C GLU A 500 11.19 -16.83 24.39
N ASP A 501 11.57 -17.09 23.15
CA ASP A 501 10.64 -17.22 22.03
C ASP A 501 9.68 -18.42 22.17
N ALA A 502 10.21 -19.56 22.61
CA ALA A 502 9.41 -20.75 22.88
C ALA A 502 8.46 -20.52 24.06
N ALA A 503 8.90 -19.81 25.11
CA ALA A 503 8.05 -19.47 26.25
C ALA A 503 6.92 -18.50 25.84
N ASP A 504 7.23 -17.49 25.03
CA ASP A 504 6.24 -16.55 24.46
C ASP A 504 5.20 -17.29 23.61
N THR A 505 5.66 -18.16 22.71
CA THR A 505 4.80 -18.98 21.85
C THR A 505 3.92 -19.94 22.66
N ALA A 506 4.47 -20.57 23.71
CA ALA A 506 3.70 -21.46 24.59
C ALA A 506 2.56 -20.73 25.31
N GLN A 507 2.77 -19.49 25.76
CA GLN A 507 1.71 -18.68 26.38
C GLN A 507 0.60 -18.37 25.36
N TRP A 508 0.95 -18.03 24.12
CA TRP A 508 -0.03 -17.83 23.06
C TRP A 508 -0.79 -19.11 22.74
N LEU A 509 -0.10 -20.25 22.58
CA LEU A 509 -0.76 -21.54 22.34
C LEU A 509 -1.73 -21.92 23.45
N ALA A 510 -1.36 -21.67 24.72
CA ALA A 510 -2.27 -21.86 25.84
C ALA A 510 -3.52 -20.97 25.71
N ARG A 511 -3.35 -19.69 25.37
CA ARG A 511 -4.48 -18.75 25.13
C ARG A 511 -5.35 -19.18 23.95
N LEU A 512 -4.76 -19.68 22.87
CA LEU A 512 -5.47 -20.14 21.67
C LEU A 512 -6.26 -21.44 21.91
N ALA A 513 -5.80 -22.27 22.86
CA ALA A 513 -6.46 -23.51 23.24
C ALA A 513 -7.66 -23.30 24.20
N GLU A 514 -7.80 -22.10 24.78
CA GLU A 514 -8.89 -21.80 25.71
C GLU A 514 -10.27 -21.97 25.05
N PRO A 515 -11.21 -22.66 25.71
CA PRO A 515 -12.55 -22.89 25.17
C PRO A 515 -13.25 -21.57 24.86
N GLY A 516 -13.86 -21.49 23.68
CA GLY A 516 -14.77 -20.40 23.34
C GLY A 516 -16.13 -20.57 24.01
N PRO A 517 -17.02 -19.56 23.93
CA PRO A 517 -18.38 -19.67 24.44
C PRO A 517 -19.11 -20.89 23.83
N GLY A 518 -19.45 -21.88 24.67
CA GLY A 518 -20.24 -23.05 24.28
C GLY A 518 -19.49 -24.26 23.70
N GLY A 519 -18.15 -24.32 23.76
CA GLY A 519 -17.37 -25.44 23.22
C GLY A 519 -16.23 -25.91 24.13
N ALA A 520 -15.82 -27.18 23.98
CA ALA A 520 -14.59 -27.69 24.59
C ALA A 520 -13.36 -27.15 23.83
N GLY A 521 -12.25 -26.94 24.55
CA GLY A 521 -10.96 -26.61 23.93
C GLY A 521 -10.56 -27.71 22.92
N ARG A 522 -9.97 -27.32 21.79
CA ARG A 522 -9.50 -28.26 20.77
C ARG A 522 -7.99 -28.51 20.96
N PRO A 523 -7.53 -29.76 20.94
CA PRO A 523 -6.10 -30.06 20.84
C PRO A 523 -5.49 -29.33 19.63
N LEU A 524 -4.33 -28.71 19.84
CA LEU A 524 -3.56 -28.05 18.80
C LEU A 524 -2.51 -29.02 18.28
N ASP A 525 -2.97 -30.02 17.53
CA ASP A 525 -2.11 -31.10 17.02
C ASP A 525 -1.37 -30.64 15.76
N GLY A 526 -0.21 -30.01 15.97
CA GLY A 526 0.70 -29.55 14.91
C GLY A 526 0.43 -28.14 14.38
N GLU A 527 1.27 -27.73 13.44
CA GLU A 527 1.34 -26.36 12.91
C GLU A 527 0.03 -25.91 12.26
N GLU A 528 -0.60 -26.77 11.46
CA GLU A 528 -1.87 -26.44 10.78
C GLU A 528 -3.01 -26.16 11.75
N ALA A 529 -3.17 -27.02 12.76
CA ALA A 529 -4.19 -26.88 13.78
C ALA A 529 -3.98 -25.61 14.62
N ALA A 530 -2.72 -25.26 14.90
CA ALA A 530 -2.34 -24.03 15.59
C ALA A 530 -2.65 -22.78 14.75
N ILE A 531 -2.34 -22.77 13.45
CA ILE A 531 -2.70 -21.66 12.54
C ILE A 531 -4.22 -21.49 12.48
N GLN A 532 -4.99 -22.57 12.35
CA GLN A 532 -6.44 -22.49 12.40
C GLN A 532 -6.95 -21.93 13.75
N ALA A 533 -6.28 -22.26 14.86
CA ALA A 533 -6.63 -21.72 16.17
C ALA A 533 -6.34 -20.22 16.28
N VAL A 534 -5.23 -19.74 15.69
CA VAL A 534 -4.95 -18.31 15.54
C VAL A 534 -6.12 -17.60 14.87
N TYR A 535 -6.56 -18.07 13.71
CA TYR A 535 -7.64 -17.39 12.98
C TYR A 535 -9.00 -17.50 13.66
N ARG A 536 -9.32 -18.64 14.29
CA ARG A 536 -10.50 -18.76 15.17
C ARG A 536 -10.47 -17.77 16.33
N TYR A 537 -9.30 -17.55 16.92
CA TYR A 537 -9.10 -16.59 18.00
C TYR A 537 -9.30 -15.16 17.50
N LEU A 538 -8.68 -14.77 16.37
CA LEU A 538 -8.85 -13.43 15.79
C LEU A 538 -10.32 -13.12 15.49
N LEU A 539 -11.06 -14.11 14.95
CA LEU A 539 -12.51 -13.97 14.72
C LEU A 539 -13.35 -13.84 16.00
N ARG A 540 -12.79 -14.10 17.19
CA ARG A 540 -13.43 -13.84 18.49
C ARG A 540 -13.18 -12.46 19.05
N THR A 541 -12.17 -11.76 18.55
CA THR A 541 -11.95 -10.36 18.93
C THR A 541 -13.09 -9.48 18.42
N PRO A 542 -13.37 -8.34 19.06
CA PRO A 542 -14.34 -7.37 18.56
C PRO A 542 -13.85 -6.62 17.31
N ALA A 543 -12.64 -6.89 16.80
CA ALA A 543 -12.09 -6.20 15.64
C ALA A 543 -13.07 -6.16 14.46
N LEU A 544 -13.21 -4.97 13.86
CA LEU A 544 -14.06 -4.74 12.69
C LEU A 544 -13.58 -5.51 11.47
N LEU A 545 -12.27 -5.63 11.28
CA LEU A 545 -11.70 -6.39 10.17
C LEU A 545 -10.70 -7.42 10.69
N THR A 546 -10.71 -8.62 10.11
CA THR A 546 -9.71 -9.65 10.36
C THR A 546 -8.95 -9.93 9.07
N GLY A 547 -7.63 -9.81 9.11
CA GLY A 547 -6.79 -10.04 7.96
C GLY A 547 -6.08 -11.39 8.03
N LEU A 548 -6.33 -12.24 7.04
CA LEU A 548 -5.60 -13.49 6.81
C LEU A 548 -4.37 -13.25 5.95
N TRP A 549 -3.19 -13.56 6.48
CA TRP A 549 -1.95 -13.57 5.69
C TRP A 549 -1.98 -14.74 4.71
N LEU A 550 -2.13 -14.47 3.40
CA LEU A 550 -2.38 -15.51 2.40
C LEU A 550 -1.38 -16.69 2.45
N PRO A 551 -0.06 -16.47 2.66
CA PRO A 551 0.90 -17.57 2.81
C PRO A 551 0.61 -18.55 3.97
N ASP A 552 -0.11 -18.15 5.02
CA ASP A 552 -0.50 -19.07 6.09
C ASP A 552 -1.45 -20.19 5.59
N ALA A 553 -2.21 -19.93 4.51
CA ALA A 553 -3.11 -20.91 3.90
C ALA A 553 -2.37 -22.10 3.27
N VAL A 554 -1.08 -21.95 3.01
CA VAL A 554 -0.21 -23.00 2.43
C VAL A 554 0.97 -23.36 3.34
N GLY A 555 1.13 -22.66 4.48
CA GLY A 555 2.15 -22.95 5.48
C GLY A 555 3.53 -22.40 5.15
N ASP A 556 3.62 -21.35 4.32
CA ASP A 556 4.92 -20.75 3.98
C ASP A 556 5.64 -20.28 5.25
N ARG A 557 6.90 -20.69 5.41
CA ARG A 557 7.74 -20.35 6.57
C ARG A 557 8.67 -19.17 6.31
N ARG A 558 8.71 -18.68 5.07
CA ARG A 558 9.67 -17.66 4.66
C ARG A 558 9.02 -16.28 4.83
N PRO A 559 9.62 -15.37 5.62
CA PRO A 559 9.13 -13.99 5.69
C PRO A 559 9.30 -13.30 4.35
N GLN A 560 8.40 -12.38 4.01
CA GLN A 560 8.54 -11.64 2.75
C GLN A 560 9.60 -10.54 2.83
N ASN A 561 9.67 -9.91 4.00
CA ASN A 561 10.69 -8.94 4.34
C ASN A 561 11.28 -9.26 5.72
N LEU A 562 12.57 -9.01 5.86
CA LEU A 562 13.28 -9.05 7.12
C LEU A 562 13.85 -7.63 7.38
N PRO A 563 13.19 -6.83 8.23
CA PRO A 563 13.66 -5.48 8.53
C PRO A 563 15.10 -5.47 9.02
N GLY A 564 15.88 -4.49 8.54
CA GLY A 564 17.31 -4.36 8.85
C GLY A 564 18.24 -5.17 7.95
N THR A 565 17.72 -5.84 6.91
CA THR A 565 18.55 -6.45 5.84
C THR A 565 18.35 -5.77 4.50
N TRP A 566 19.38 -5.83 3.66
CA TRP A 566 19.39 -5.41 2.27
C TRP A 566 19.68 -6.61 1.36
N ASP A 567 20.95 -7.01 1.22
CA ASP A 567 21.41 -8.11 0.37
C ASP A 567 21.53 -9.45 1.12
N GLN A 568 21.42 -9.42 2.45
CA GLN A 568 21.54 -10.61 3.30
C GLN A 568 20.33 -11.54 3.21
N TYR A 569 19.16 -11.03 2.79
CA TYR A 569 17.93 -11.80 2.60
C TYR A 569 17.24 -11.34 1.31
N PRO A 570 16.59 -12.23 0.53
CA PRO A 570 15.89 -11.86 -0.70
C PRO A 570 14.55 -11.15 -0.43
N ASN A 571 14.61 -10.02 0.28
CA ASN A 571 13.47 -9.18 0.60
C ASN A 571 12.66 -8.86 -0.66
N TRP A 572 11.33 -9.04 -0.58
CA TRP A 572 10.38 -8.72 -1.65
C TRP A 572 10.59 -9.52 -2.96
N ARG A 573 11.31 -10.65 -2.92
CA ARG A 573 11.63 -11.44 -4.13
C ARG A 573 11.21 -12.90 -4.05
N LEU A 574 10.52 -13.29 -2.98
CA LEU A 574 10.04 -14.65 -2.80
C LEU A 574 8.62 -14.80 -3.34
N PRO A 575 8.31 -15.87 -4.11
CA PRO A 575 6.94 -16.25 -4.43
C PRO A 575 6.27 -16.89 -3.20
N VAL A 576 4.94 -16.90 -3.13
CA VAL A 576 4.22 -17.73 -2.15
C VAL A 576 4.57 -19.21 -2.34
N ALA A 577 4.88 -19.93 -1.26
CA ALA A 577 5.21 -21.34 -1.28
C ALA A 577 4.51 -22.14 -0.18
N ASP A 578 4.57 -23.47 -0.28
CA ASP A 578 4.15 -24.38 0.77
C ASP A 578 5.19 -24.47 1.92
N ALA A 579 4.91 -25.33 2.91
CA ALA A 579 5.75 -25.53 4.10
C ALA A 579 7.16 -26.06 3.77
N GLU A 580 7.33 -26.72 2.62
CA GLU A 580 8.61 -27.20 2.11
C GLU A 580 9.35 -26.15 1.27
N GLY A 581 8.75 -24.97 1.08
CA GLY A 581 9.32 -23.87 0.30
C GLY A 581 9.17 -24.03 -1.21
N ARG A 582 8.31 -24.95 -1.67
CA ARG A 582 7.98 -25.09 -3.10
C ARG A 582 6.92 -24.04 -3.47
N PRO A 583 7.19 -23.18 -4.46
CA PRO A 583 6.23 -22.18 -4.90
C PRO A 583 4.87 -22.79 -5.28
N VAL A 584 3.81 -22.07 -4.95
CA VAL A 584 2.42 -22.49 -5.17
C VAL A 584 1.72 -21.43 -6.01
N THR A 585 1.15 -21.84 -7.14
CA THR A 585 0.35 -20.97 -8.00
C THR A 585 -0.99 -20.63 -7.37
N LEU A 586 -1.65 -19.56 -7.82
CA LEU A 586 -3.01 -19.22 -7.40
C LEU A 586 -3.99 -20.39 -7.62
N GLU A 587 -3.86 -21.11 -8.73
CA GLU A 587 -4.67 -22.29 -9.03
C GLU A 587 -4.43 -23.46 -8.06
N GLU A 588 -3.16 -23.74 -7.74
CA GLU A 588 -2.80 -24.77 -6.74
C GLU A 588 -3.24 -24.35 -5.32
N LEU A 589 -3.13 -23.07 -4.97
CA LEU A 589 -3.61 -22.52 -3.70
C LEU A 589 -5.13 -22.67 -3.58
N ALA A 590 -5.88 -22.36 -4.64
CA ALA A 590 -7.34 -22.52 -4.67
C ALA A 590 -7.78 -23.98 -4.55
N ALA A 591 -6.96 -24.92 -5.04
CA ALA A 591 -7.18 -26.36 -4.95
C ALA A 591 -6.67 -26.99 -3.63
N SER A 592 -5.89 -26.26 -2.83
CA SER A 592 -5.21 -26.78 -1.64
C SER A 592 -6.21 -27.24 -0.56
N PRO A 593 -6.17 -28.52 -0.11
CA PRO A 593 -6.98 -29.00 1.00
C PRO A 593 -6.71 -28.23 2.30
N ARG A 594 -5.45 -27.86 2.54
CA ARG A 594 -5.03 -27.06 3.69
C ARG A 594 -5.63 -25.66 3.65
N ALA A 595 -5.58 -25.00 2.49
CA ALA A 595 -6.18 -23.68 2.32
C ALA A 595 -7.69 -23.75 2.56
N ARG A 596 -8.37 -24.75 1.98
CA ARG A 596 -9.80 -24.99 2.22
C ARG A 596 -10.11 -25.17 3.70
N ALA A 597 -9.37 -26.04 4.40
CA ALA A 597 -9.56 -26.29 5.83
C ALA A 597 -9.42 -25.01 6.67
N LEU A 598 -8.45 -24.16 6.34
CA LEU A 598 -8.30 -22.86 7.01
C LEU A 598 -9.46 -21.91 6.69
N LEU A 599 -9.85 -21.79 5.43
CA LEU A 599 -10.93 -20.88 5.00
C LEU A 599 -12.31 -21.29 5.55
N ASP A 600 -12.56 -22.59 5.73
CA ASP A 600 -13.76 -23.10 6.38
C ASP A 600 -13.86 -22.64 7.85
N THR A 601 -12.73 -22.39 8.53
CA THR A 601 -12.75 -21.78 9.86
C THR A 601 -13.26 -20.35 9.87
N LEU A 602 -13.14 -19.63 8.74
CA LEU A 602 -13.53 -18.23 8.63
C LEU A 602 -15.01 -18.05 8.35
N ARG A 603 -15.59 -18.94 7.53
CA ARG A 603 -17.01 -18.89 7.12
C ARG A 603 -17.99 -19.06 8.26
N ALA A 604 -17.62 -19.82 9.30
CA ALA A 604 -18.51 -20.20 10.40
C ALA A 604 -19.01 -19.01 11.27
N ARG A 605 -18.54 -17.77 11.05
CA ARG A 605 -18.93 -16.58 11.83
C ARG A 605 -19.38 -15.36 11.02
N THR A 606 -19.26 -15.37 9.70
CA THR A 606 -19.66 -14.24 8.84
C THR A 606 -20.98 -14.48 8.11
N ALA A 607 -21.54 -15.68 8.19
CA ALA A 607 -22.90 -15.97 7.76
C ALA A 607 -23.91 -15.09 8.53
N PRO A 608 -24.83 -14.37 7.84
CA PRO A 608 -26.01 -13.83 8.50
C PRO A 608 -26.74 -14.94 9.28
N PRO A 609 -27.47 -14.62 10.36
CA PRO A 609 -28.17 -15.62 11.18
C PRO A 609 -29.03 -16.63 10.38
N ASP A 610 -29.48 -16.23 9.19
CA ASP A 610 -30.38 -17.00 8.33
C ASP A 610 -29.70 -17.67 7.12
N ALA A 611 -28.36 -17.62 7.00
CA ALA A 611 -27.70 -18.26 5.87
C ALA A 611 -27.73 -19.79 6.02
N ARG A 612 -28.33 -20.48 5.05
CA ARG A 612 -28.30 -21.94 5.00
C ARG A 612 -26.86 -22.42 4.76
N PRO A 613 -26.40 -23.46 5.47
CA PRO A 613 -25.15 -24.13 5.12
C PRO A 613 -25.29 -24.72 3.72
N VAL A 614 -24.29 -24.47 2.88
CA VAL A 614 -24.17 -25.08 1.54
C VAL A 614 -23.53 -26.45 1.67
#